data_AF-A0A1E8PLJ8-F1
#
_entry.id   AF-A0A1E8PLJ8-F1
#
_cell.length_a   1.000
_cell.length_b   1.000
_cell.length_c   1.000
_cell.angle_alpha   90.00
_cell.angle_beta   90.00
_cell.angle_gamma   90.00
#
_symmetry.space_group_name_H-M   'P 1'
#
loop_
_entity.id
_entity.type
_entity.pdbx_description
1 polymer ?
#
loop_
_entity_poly.entity_id
_entity_poly.type
_entity_poly.pdbx_seq_one_letter_code
_entity_poly.pdbx_strand_id
1 'polypeptide(L)'
;MLAPAALPALAARLLALLAGAACMLALRHYPLGHGWPGLLFTALLPAYFLLLRWRPACWLFCVPALLPVLDLAPWTGRFFLEEIDVLLMLTVACGYWRLGGPAQSAAMQLAPCARACLLLCTLAWLAALLRGVLPLPSLDVYAWDNYLSPYNSLRLGKAWAWSMLLLPLLLRDGDASALRRYALPGMLAGLAMVSLFALWERAVFPGLMNLSSDYRITAPFSAMHTGGAALDGYLALSLPFAGLWLARARSRWQAALALLLLALALHAACATFSRGLYAALAAALAALLLLASWQTLRVASGAARQQARWLAVRGIMLRLLLAGLGSVLLVYMFSVAGYRGLLAAVLLLAASFVLAARPLPWRLAPASVLCALCLQGLLASWWPLGKASRQAAC
;
A
#
# COMPACT_ATOMS: atom_id res chain seq x y z
N MET A 1 34.60 -21.11 28.18
CA MET A 1 34.33 -20.17 27.06
C MET A 1 32.90 -20.37 26.57
N LEU A 2 31.92 -19.61 27.09
CA LEU A 2 30.47 -19.76 26.77
C LEU A 2 29.77 -18.39 26.53
N ALA A 3 30.49 -17.34 26.13
CA ALA A 3 30.00 -15.96 26.22
C ALA A 3 29.45 -15.25 24.96
N PRO A 4 29.61 -15.69 23.69
CA PRO A 4 29.18 -14.85 22.56
C PRO A 4 27.66 -14.84 22.32
N ALA A 5 26.90 -15.83 22.80
CA ALA A 5 25.45 -15.94 22.56
C ALA A 5 24.57 -15.32 23.66
N ALA A 6 25.11 -15.07 24.86
CA ALA A 6 24.31 -14.61 26.02
C ALA A 6 23.97 -13.11 25.97
N LEU A 7 24.91 -12.27 25.52
CA LEU A 7 24.73 -10.82 25.39
C LEU A 7 23.60 -10.40 24.43
N PRO A 8 23.49 -10.96 23.20
CA PRO A 8 22.38 -10.61 22.31
C PRO A 8 21.02 -11.07 22.85
N ALA A 9 20.97 -12.18 23.59
CA ALA A 9 19.74 -12.66 24.21
C ALA A 9 19.27 -11.76 25.36
N LEU A 10 20.20 -11.28 26.20
CA LEU A 10 19.88 -10.34 27.27
C LEU A 10 19.40 -8.99 26.71
N ALA A 11 20.10 -8.44 25.72
CA ALA A 11 19.70 -7.19 25.06
C ALA A 11 18.29 -7.30 24.45
N ALA A 12 17.98 -8.44 23.82
CA ALA A 12 16.64 -8.68 23.29
C ALA A 12 15.57 -8.70 24.39
N ARG A 13 15.83 -9.34 25.54
CA ARG A 13 14.89 -9.36 26.68
C ARG A 13 14.71 -7.97 27.30
N LEU A 14 15.77 -7.19 27.42
CA LEU A 14 15.67 -5.81 27.91
C LEU A 14 14.82 -4.95 26.98
N LEU A 15 15.05 -5.04 25.67
CA LEU A 15 14.21 -4.35 24.68
C LEU A 15 12.75 -4.80 24.74
N ALA A 16 12.50 -6.09 24.97
CA ALA A 16 11.15 -6.61 25.15
C ALA A 16 10.45 -6.02 26.38
N LEU A 17 11.16 -5.92 27.50
CA LEU A 17 10.65 -5.32 28.74
C LEU A 17 10.40 -3.82 28.57
N LEU A 18 11.31 -3.09 27.92
CA LEU A 18 11.14 -1.67 27.63
C LEU A 18 9.95 -1.41 26.72
N ALA A 19 9.78 -2.20 25.65
CA ALA A 19 8.63 -2.10 24.76
C ALA A 19 7.31 -2.45 25.49
N GLY A 20 7.32 -3.47 26.36
CA GLY A 20 6.17 -3.83 27.19
C GLY A 20 5.80 -2.73 28.17
N ALA A 21 6.77 -2.14 28.86
CA ALA A 21 6.57 -1.01 29.76
C ALA A 21 6.04 0.23 29.02
N ALA A 22 6.61 0.55 27.85
CA ALA A 22 6.13 1.64 27.00
C ALA A 22 4.69 1.43 26.54
N CYS A 23 4.32 0.19 26.16
CA CYS A 23 2.95 -0.18 25.82
C CYS A 23 1.99 0.06 27.00
N MET A 24 2.35 -0.39 28.20
CA MET A 24 1.54 -0.18 29.40
C MET A 24 1.41 1.31 29.76
N LEU A 25 2.48 2.09 29.63
CA LEU A 25 2.46 3.53 29.84
C LEU A 25 1.56 4.23 28.81
N ALA A 26 1.63 3.84 27.53
CA ALA A 26 0.77 4.37 26.49
C ALA A 26 -0.72 4.10 26.80
N LEU A 27 -1.04 2.87 27.20
CA LEU A 27 -2.39 2.45 27.59
C LEU A 27 -2.94 3.20 28.79
N ARG A 28 -2.10 3.48 29.80
CA ARG A 28 -2.52 4.25 30.97
C ARG A 28 -3.05 5.63 30.61
N HIS A 29 -2.48 6.26 29.59
CA HIS A 29 -2.89 7.60 29.16
C HIS A 29 -3.91 7.56 28.02
N TYR A 30 -4.10 6.40 27.38
CA TYR A 30 -5.03 6.26 26.27
C TYR A 30 -6.48 6.42 26.76
N PRO A 31 -7.33 7.18 26.05
CA PRO A 31 -8.71 7.42 26.47
C PRO A 31 -9.59 6.18 26.21
N LEU A 32 -9.34 5.08 26.93
CA LEU A 32 -10.05 3.80 26.76
C LEU A 32 -11.57 3.90 26.99
N GLY A 33 -12.01 4.90 27.76
CA GLY A 33 -13.44 5.18 27.99
C GLY A 33 -14.11 6.07 26.93
N HIS A 34 -13.38 6.60 25.94
CA HIS A 34 -13.96 7.44 24.90
C HIS A 34 -14.58 6.60 23.78
N GLY A 35 -15.84 6.19 23.99
CA GLY A 35 -16.70 5.65 22.95
C GLY A 35 -16.20 4.38 22.26
N TRP A 36 -16.55 4.23 20.98
CA TRP A 36 -16.24 3.04 20.21
C TRP A 36 -14.73 2.80 19.96
N PRO A 37 -13.84 3.82 19.76
CA PRO A 37 -12.41 3.58 19.58
C PRO A 37 -11.76 2.94 20.81
N GLY A 38 -12.13 3.41 22.01
CA GLY A 38 -11.66 2.83 23.27
C GLY A 38 -12.11 1.38 23.45
N LEU A 39 -13.38 1.09 23.15
CA LEU A 39 -13.91 -0.29 23.18
C LEU A 39 -13.24 -1.21 22.16
N LEU A 40 -12.99 -0.72 20.94
CA LEU A 40 -12.25 -1.47 19.93
C LEU A 40 -10.84 -1.80 20.44
N PHE A 41 -10.14 -0.82 21.00
CA PHE A 41 -8.76 -0.99 21.44
C PHE A 41 -8.62 -1.90 22.65
N THR A 42 -9.55 -1.79 23.62
CA THR A 42 -9.61 -2.68 24.80
C THR A 42 -9.89 -4.13 24.43
N ALA A 43 -10.64 -4.40 23.37
CA ALA A 43 -10.83 -5.76 22.86
C ALA A 43 -9.66 -6.24 21.98
N LEU A 44 -9.18 -5.38 21.08
CA LEU A 44 -8.20 -5.71 20.05
C LEU A 44 -6.84 -6.08 20.65
N LEU A 45 -6.32 -5.30 21.60
CA LEU A 45 -4.97 -5.51 22.12
C LEU A 45 -4.81 -6.82 22.91
N PRO A 46 -5.69 -7.19 23.86
CA PRO A 46 -5.62 -8.48 24.52
C PRO A 46 -5.79 -9.63 23.54
N ALA A 47 -6.73 -9.53 22.58
CA ALA A 47 -6.93 -10.54 21.55
C ALA A 47 -5.67 -10.72 20.70
N TYR A 48 -5.03 -9.62 20.31
CA TYR A 48 -3.77 -9.64 19.56
C TYR A 48 -2.62 -10.22 20.37
N PHE A 49 -2.50 -9.88 21.66
CA PHE A 49 -1.51 -10.48 22.55
C PHE A 49 -1.67 -12.00 22.65
N LEU A 50 -2.90 -12.48 22.91
CA LEU A 50 -3.20 -13.91 22.97
C LEU A 50 -2.90 -14.59 21.63
N LEU A 51 -3.22 -13.94 20.52
CA LEU A 51 -2.89 -14.43 19.18
C LEU A 51 -1.38 -14.57 18.98
N LEU A 52 -0.57 -13.58 19.40
CA LEU A 52 0.89 -13.65 19.30
C LEU A 52 1.49 -14.72 20.23
N ARG A 53 0.87 -14.99 21.38
CA ARG A 53 1.25 -16.08 22.28
C ARG A 53 0.95 -17.45 21.68
N TRP A 54 -0.18 -17.60 21.00
CA TRP A 54 -0.58 -18.86 20.36
C TRP A 54 0.14 -19.11 19.03
N ARG A 55 0.20 -18.09 18.15
CA ARG A 55 0.77 -18.15 16.81
C ARG A 55 1.58 -16.87 16.54
N PRO A 56 2.87 -16.84 16.92
CA PRO A 56 3.67 -15.64 16.79
C PRO A 56 3.75 -15.10 15.36
N ALA A 57 3.84 -15.97 14.35
CA ALA A 57 3.93 -15.56 12.93
C ALA A 57 2.70 -14.76 12.44
N CYS A 58 1.59 -14.72 13.18
CA CYS A 58 0.42 -13.92 12.84
C CYS A 58 0.69 -12.41 12.81
N TRP A 59 1.75 -11.91 13.48
CA TRP A 59 2.13 -10.49 13.36
C TRP A 59 2.40 -10.08 11.89
N LEU A 60 2.91 -11.01 11.07
CA LEU A 60 3.14 -10.79 9.63
C LEU A 60 1.84 -10.51 8.87
N PHE A 61 0.69 -11.02 9.35
CA PHE A 61 -0.63 -10.70 8.82
C PHE A 61 -1.21 -9.44 9.46
N CYS A 62 -1.23 -9.40 10.80
CA CYS A 62 -1.91 -8.36 11.55
C CYS A 62 -1.30 -6.97 11.34
N VAL A 63 0.03 -6.84 11.33
CA VAL A 63 0.67 -5.53 11.18
C VAL A 63 0.32 -4.90 9.82
N PRO A 64 0.55 -5.54 8.65
CA PRO A 64 0.18 -4.95 7.36
C PRO A 64 -1.33 -4.73 7.18
N ALA A 65 -2.15 -5.60 7.77
CA ALA A 65 -3.61 -5.47 7.70
C ALA A 65 -4.08 -4.24 8.49
N LEU A 66 -3.61 -4.10 9.73
CA LEU A 66 -4.09 -3.06 10.65
C LEU A 66 -3.39 -1.71 10.49
N LEU A 67 -2.19 -1.69 9.88
CA LEU A 67 -1.40 -0.48 9.62
C LEU A 67 -2.24 0.70 9.06
N PRO A 68 -3.03 0.53 7.99
CA PRO A 68 -3.76 1.66 7.43
C PRO A 68 -5.02 2.07 8.21
N VAL A 69 -5.54 1.24 9.11
CA VAL A 69 -6.85 1.48 9.78
C VAL A 69 -6.72 1.83 11.26
N LEU A 70 -5.56 1.57 11.88
CA LEU A 70 -5.26 1.98 13.26
C LEU A 70 -4.66 3.38 13.33
N ASP A 71 -5.29 4.31 12.64
CA ASP A 71 -5.08 5.75 12.75
C ASP A 71 -6.39 6.35 13.25
N LEU A 72 -6.63 6.21 14.57
CA LEU A 72 -7.87 6.69 15.19
C LEU A 72 -7.73 8.12 15.73
N ALA A 73 -6.66 8.83 15.33
CA ALA A 73 -6.42 10.21 15.71
C ALA A 73 -7.62 11.15 15.48
N PRO A 74 -8.45 11.00 14.42
CA PRO A 74 -9.65 11.84 14.25
C PRO A 74 -10.69 11.69 15.37
N TRP A 75 -10.72 10.54 16.07
CA TRP A 75 -11.64 10.30 17.18
C TRP A 75 -10.98 10.46 18.55
N THR A 76 -9.71 10.09 18.68
CA THR A 76 -9.00 10.10 19.98
C THR A 76 -8.19 11.37 20.24
N GLY A 77 -7.97 12.18 19.20
CA GLY A 77 -7.09 13.37 19.25
C GLY A 77 -5.61 13.03 19.37
N ARG A 78 -5.24 11.75 19.46
CA ARG A 78 -3.85 11.30 19.63
C ARG A 78 -3.16 11.19 18.29
N PHE A 79 -2.52 12.26 17.85
CA PHE A 79 -1.78 12.25 16.59
C PHE A 79 -0.30 11.90 16.77
N PHE A 80 0.33 12.18 17.92
CA PHE A 80 1.77 11.94 18.09
C PHE A 80 2.10 10.47 18.37
N LEU A 81 1.37 9.86 19.31
CA LEU A 81 1.44 8.44 19.65
C LEU A 81 0.10 7.80 19.33
N GLU A 82 0.07 7.10 18.21
CA GLU A 82 -1.14 6.55 17.57
C GLU A 82 -1.39 5.10 18.04
N GLU A 83 -2.57 4.58 17.74
CA GLU A 83 -2.98 3.21 18.11
C GLU A 83 -2.07 2.15 17.48
N ILE A 84 -1.61 2.41 16.25
CA ILE A 84 -0.66 1.55 15.58
C ILE A 84 0.68 1.47 16.32
N ASP A 85 1.15 2.55 16.97
CA ASP A 85 2.41 2.53 17.72
C ASP A 85 2.32 1.57 18.91
N VAL A 86 1.19 1.54 19.60
CA VAL A 86 0.97 0.65 20.74
C VAL A 86 0.88 -0.81 20.28
N LEU A 87 0.24 -1.08 19.12
CA LEU A 87 0.26 -2.41 18.51
C LEU A 87 1.69 -2.85 18.14
N LEU A 88 2.50 -1.92 17.61
CA LEU A 88 3.91 -2.16 17.27
C LEU A 88 4.76 -2.40 18.52
N MET A 89 4.57 -1.62 19.59
CA MET A 89 5.21 -1.84 20.89
C MET A 89 4.91 -3.24 21.43
N LEU A 90 3.64 -3.68 21.37
CA LEU A 90 3.25 -5.02 21.80
C LEU A 90 3.87 -6.12 20.92
N THR A 91 3.95 -5.88 19.61
CA THR A 91 4.60 -6.78 18.64
C THR A 91 6.09 -6.92 18.94
N VAL A 92 6.78 -5.81 19.19
CA VAL A 92 8.19 -5.77 19.58
C VAL A 92 8.39 -6.46 20.93
N ALA A 93 7.57 -6.17 21.93
CA ALA A 93 7.65 -6.82 23.24
C ALA A 93 7.56 -8.35 23.14
N CYS A 94 6.54 -8.87 22.45
CA CYS A 94 6.35 -10.30 22.27
C CYS A 94 7.45 -10.93 21.40
N GLY A 95 7.82 -10.25 20.32
CA GLY A 95 8.81 -10.72 19.35
C GLY A 95 10.22 -10.79 19.94
N TYR A 96 10.64 -9.73 20.63
CA TYR A 96 11.97 -9.66 21.24
C TYR A 96 12.10 -10.57 22.46
N TRP A 97 11.00 -10.79 23.21
CA TRP A 97 10.98 -11.79 24.28
C TRP A 97 11.29 -13.18 23.73
N ARG A 98 10.72 -13.52 22.56
CA ARG A 98 11.01 -14.76 21.84
C ARG A 98 12.43 -14.78 21.24
N LEU A 99 12.98 -13.63 20.83
CA LEU A 99 14.34 -13.55 20.29
C LEU A 99 15.40 -13.83 21.36
N GLY A 100 15.16 -13.40 22.59
CA GLY A 100 16.01 -13.72 23.74
C GLY A 100 15.86 -15.15 24.29
N GLY A 101 15.21 -16.04 23.54
CA GLY A 101 15.09 -17.47 23.82
C GLY A 101 16.24 -18.29 23.22
N PRO A 102 16.08 -19.61 23.06
CA PRO A 102 17.08 -20.47 22.41
C PRO A 102 17.43 -19.95 21.02
N ALA A 103 18.73 -19.97 20.69
CA ALA A 103 19.23 -19.48 19.41
C ALA A 103 18.54 -20.20 18.25
N GLN A 104 17.89 -19.44 17.38
CA GLN A 104 17.29 -19.92 16.14
C GLN A 104 17.94 -19.19 14.97
N SER A 105 18.26 -19.93 13.91
CA SER A 105 18.79 -19.33 12.68
C SER A 105 17.75 -18.38 12.07
N ALA A 106 18.24 -17.30 11.45
CA ALA A 106 17.39 -16.44 10.64
C ALA A 106 16.79 -17.25 9.48
N ALA A 107 15.47 -17.15 9.29
CA ALA A 107 14.78 -17.80 8.19
C ALA A 107 15.08 -17.15 6.82
N MET A 108 15.45 -15.87 6.82
CA MET A 108 15.77 -15.10 5.63
C MET A 108 17.04 -14.29 5.82
N GLN A 109 17.80 -14.12 4.74
CA GLN A 109 18.95 -13.21 4.67
C GLN A 109 18.69 -12.07 3.69
N LEU A 110 19.09 -10.86 4.08
CA LEU A 110 19.03 -9.70 3.20
C LEU A 110 20.12 -9.80 2.13
N ALA A 111 19.72 -9.65 0.86
CA ALA A 111 20.64 -9.48 -0.24
C ALA A 111 21.50 -8.21 -0.05
N PRO A 112 22.76 -8.17 -0.55
CA PRO A 112 23.64 -7.01 -0.38
C PRO A 112 23.03 -5.71 -0.90
N CYS A 113 22.36 -5.76 -2.05
CA CYS A 113 21.64 -4.61 -2.62
C CYS A 113 20.53 -4.11 -1.69
N ALA A 114 19.75 -5.02 -1.07
CA ALA A 114 18.72 -4.63 -0.11
C ALA A 114 19.33 -3.95 1.13
N ARG A 115 20.48 -4.43 1.62
CA ARG A 115 21.20 -3.79 2.73
C ARG A 115 21.68 -2.39 2.35
N ALA A 116 22.21 -2.22 1.13
CA ALA A 116 22.63 -0.91 0.63
C ALA A 116 21.43 0.06 0.52
N CYS A 117 20.30 -0.40 -0.01
CA CYS A 117 19.08 0.40 -0.06
C CYS A 117 18.59 0.79 1.34
N LEU A 118 18.55 -0.16 2.29
CA LEU A 118 18.19 0.12 3.68
C LEU A 118 19.12 1.14 4.33
N LEU A 119 20.44 1.05 4.08
CA LEU A 119 21.42 2.01 4.58
C LEU A 119 21.17 3.40 3.98
N LEU A 120 21.02 3.51 2.66
CA LEU A 120 20.74 4.77 1.99
C LEU A 120 19.43 5.41 2.48
N CYS A 121 18.37 4.61 2.62
CA CYS A 121 17.10 5.07 3.21
C CYS A 121 17.27 5.54 4.65
N THR A 122 18.07 4.83 5.46
CA THR A 122 18.36 5.23 6.85
C THR A 122 19.12 6.54 6.91
N LEU A 123 20.12 6.74 6.03
CA LEU A 123 20.87 7.99 5.96
C LEU A 123 20.00 9.16 5.50
N ALA A 124 19.16 8.95 4.48
CA ALA A 124 18.22 9.96 4.00
C ALA A 124 17.17 10.32 5.07
N TRP A 125 16.63 9.31 5.76
CA TRP A 125 15.73 9.48 6.89
C TRP A 125 16.40 10.27 8.03
N LEU A 126 17.63 9.91 8.41
CA LEU A 126 18.36 10.59 9.48
C LEU A 126 18.63 12.06 9.10
N ALA A 127 19.04 12.31 7.87
CA ALA A 127 19.24 13.67 7.37
C ALA A 127 17.93 14.49 7.41
N ALA A 128 16.80 13.90 6.99
CA ALA A 128 15.49 14.57 7.04
C ALA A 128 15.03 14.82 8.49
N LEU A 129 15.21 13.85 9.38
CA LEU A 129 14.88 13.95 10.80
C LEU A 129 15.69 15.06 11.47
N LEU A 130 17.01 15.03 11.30
CA LEU A 130 17.93 16.01 11.91
C LEU A 130 17.67 17.41 11.38
N ARG A 131 17.41 17.56 10.07
CA ARG A 131 17.02 18.85 9.48
C ARG A 131 15.69 19.39 10.03
N GLY A 132 14.77 18.51 10.40
CA GLY A 132 13.46 18.88 10.93
C GLY A 132 13.49 19.25 12.41
N VAL A 133 14.33 18.59 13.20
CA VAL A 133 14.37 18.77 14.66
C VAL A 133 15.44 19.77 15.13
N LEU A 134 16.47 20.04 14.33
CA LEU A 134 17.57 20.93 14.71
C LEU A 134 17.38 22.37 14.18
N PRO A 135 17.73 23.39 14.99
CA PRO A 135 18.17 23.31 16.39
C PRO A 135 17.04 22.85 17.31
N LEU A 136 17.38 22.11 18.38
CA LEU A 136 16.39 21.58 19.32
C LEU A 136 15.53 22.73 19.87
N PRO A 137 14.22 22.78 19.55
CA PRO A 137 13.35 23.81 20.08
C PRO A 137 13.12 23.58 21.58
N SER A 138 12.61 24.60 22.27
CA SER A 138 12.21 24.47 23.68
C SER A 138 11.03 23.52 23.82
N LEU A 139 11.01 22.73 24.90
CA LEU A 139 9.88 21.88 25.27
C LEU A 139 8.78 22.73 25.91
N ASP A 140 7.87 23.26 25.10
CA ASP A 140 6.64 23.92 25.56
C ASP A 140 5.47 22.93 25.64
N VAL A 141 4.34 23.39 26.20
CA VAL A 141 3.14 22.54 26.39
C VAL A 141 2.59 22.04 25.05
N TYR A 142 2.75 22.81 23.98
CA TYR A 142 2.22 22.49 22.65
C TYR A 142 3.24 21.84 21.71
N ALA A 143 4.45 21.55 22.19
CA ALA A 143 5.55 20.96 21.44
C ALA A 143 5.11 19.70 20.67
N TRP A 144 4.24 18.91 21.28
CA TRP A 144 3.78 17.62 20.77
C TRP A 144 2.33 17.65 20.31
N ASP A 145 1.70 18.83 20.19
CA ASP A 145 0.26 19.02 19.93
C ASP A 145 -0.05 19.69 18.58
N ASN A 146 0.97 20.02 17.79
CA ASN A 146 0.80 20.75 16.53
C ASN A 146 1.69 20.20 15.39
N TYR A 147 1.14 20.16 14.17
CA TYR A 147 1.84 19.82 12.93
C TYR A 147 2.95 20.82 12.55
N LEU A 148 2.84 22.08 13.00
CA LEU A 148 3.82 23.13 12.73
C LEU A 148 5.05 23.06 13.65
N SER A 149 4.98 22.28 14.74
CA SER A 149 6.10 22.10 15.65
C SER A 149 7.25 21.34 14.95
N PRO A 150 8.53 21.69 15.20
CA PRO A 150 9.68 20.94 14.68
C PRO A 150 9.67 19.47 15.11
N TYR A 151 9.03 19.15 16.24
CA TYR A 151 8.87 17.77 16.73
C TYR A 151 7.97 16.91 15.84
N ASN A 152 7.18 17.51 14.93
CA ASN A 152 6.48 16.76 13.89
C ASN A 152 7.45 15.91 13.04
N SER A 153 8.71 16.35 12.86
CA SER A 153 9.73 15.52 12.22
C SER A 153 9.97 14.19 12.94
N LEU A 154 9.94 14.17 14.27
CA LEU A 154 10.03 12.95 15.09
C LEU A 154 8.78 12.07 14.91
N ARG A 155 7.59 12.67 14.83
CA ARG A 155 6.34 11.94 14.56
C ARG A 155 6.42 11.19 13.24
N LEU A 156 6.88 11.85 12.17
CA LEU A 156 7.06 11.20 10.87
C LEU A 156 8.23 10.20 10.91
N GLY A 157 9.29 10.52 11.66
CA GLY A 157 10.49 9.72 11.78
C GLY A 157 10.28 8.37 12.47
N LYS A 158 9.34 8.28 13.43
CA LYS A 158 9.10 7.05 14.22
C LYS A 158 8.77 5.82 13.36
N ALA A 159 8.12 6.01 12.21
CA ALA A 159 7.73 4.92 11.31
C ALA A 159 8.95 4.12 10.79
N TRP A 160 10.06 4.80 10.49
CA TRP A 160 11.30 4.13 10.10
C TRP A 160 11.94 3.39 11.28
N ALA A 161 11.93 3.99 12.48
CA ALA A 161 12.45 3.36 13.69
C ALA A 161 11.69 2.06 14.01
N TRP A 162 10.35 2.07 13.91
CA TRP A 162 9.53 0.86 14.03
C TRP A 162 9.89 -0.19 12.98
N SER A 163 10.08 0.23 11.73
CA SER A 163 10.48 -0.68 10.65
C SER A 163 11.82 -1.36 10.96
N MET A 164 12.79 -0.63 11.53
CA MET A 164 14.09 -1.20 11.92
C MET A 164 13.97 -2.14 13.13
N LEU A 165 13.09 -1.84 14.10
CA LEU A 165 12.81 -2.74 15.22
C LEU A 165 12.11 -4.03 14.77
N LEU A 166 11.25 -3.96 13.76
CA LEU A 166 10.60 -5.16 13.21
C LEU A 166 11.53 -5.99 12.30
N LEU A 167 12.61 -5.41 11.79
CA LEU A 167 13.48 -6.08 10.81
C LEU A 167 14.09 -7.40 11.35
N PRO A 168 14.68 -7.48 12.56
CA PRO A 168 15.16 -8.76 13.10
C PRO A 168 14.07 -9.82 13.23
N LEU A 169 12.85 -9.40 13.58
CA LEU A 169 11.69 -10.29 13.67
C LEU A 169 11.30 -10.81 12.28
N LEU A 170 11.33 -9.95 11.26
CA LEU A 170 11.07 -10.32 9.88
C LEU A 170 12.12 -11.31 9.35
N LEU A 171 13.41 -11.09 9.65
CA LEU A 171 14.47 -12.01 9.22
C LEU A 171 14.37 -13.38 9.88
N ARG A 172 13.83 -13.43 11.09
CA ARG A 172 13.59 -14.67 11.83
C ARG A 172 12.33 -15.42 11.37
N ASP A 173 11.19 -14.73 11.30
CA ASP A 173 9.88 -15.36 11.07
C ASP A 173 9.47 -15.34 9.57
N GLY A 174 10.19 -14.60 8.71
CA GLY A 174 9.83 -14.30 7.32
C GLY A 174 10.36 -15.27 6.26
N ASP A 175 10.29 -16.59 6.50
CA ASP A 175 10.51 -17.55 5.41
C ASP A 175 9.50 -17.32 4.26
N ALA A 176 9.87 -17.68 3.03
CA ALA A 176 9.03 -17.54 1.85
C ALA A 176 7.66 -18.21 2.02
N SER A 177 7.56 -19.32 2.76
CA SER A 177 6.28 -19.96 3.11
C SER A 177 5.42 -19.08 4.02
N ALA A 178 6.01 -18.53 5.09
CA ALA A 178 5.34 -17.67 6.05
C ALA A 178 4.90 -16.33 5.42
N LEU A 179 5.75 -15.71 4.61
CA LEU A 179 5.41 -14.47 3.90
C LEU A 179 4.22 -14.68 2.93
N ARG A 180 4.19 -15.81 2.22
CA ARG A 180 3.05 -16.14 1.34
C ARG A 180 1.77 -16.43 2.14
N ARG A 181 1.89 -17.07 3.29
CA ARG A 181 0.74 -17.49 4.11
C ARG A 181 0.15 -16.34 4.94
N TYR A 182 0.97 -15.42 5.43
CA TYR A 182 0.56 -14.38 6.37
C TYR A 182 0.73 -12.96 5.81
N ALA A 183 1.93 -12.60 5.33
CA ALA A 183 2.22 -11.23 4.90
C ALA A 183 1.45 -10.80 3.65
N LEU A 184 1.35 -11.68 2.64
CA LEU A 184 0.59 -11.39 1.43
C LEU A 184 -0.91 -11.18 1.74
N PRO A 185 -1.63 -12.10 2.42
CA PRO A 185 -3.01 -11.85 2.81
C PRO A 185 -3.18 -10.62 3.72
N GLY A 186 -2.23 -10.34 4.61
CA GLY A 186 -2.27 -9.15 5.47
C GLY A 186 -2.24 -7.85 4.66
N MET A 187 -1.33 -7.76 3.69
CA MET A 187 -1.24 -6.61 2.78
C MET A 187 -2.50 -6.46 1.93
N LEU A 188 -3.07 -7.57 1.43
CA LEU A 188 -4.32 -7.55 0.66
C LEU A 188 -5.52 -7.12 1.53
N ALA A 189 -5.57 -7.57 2.78
CA ALA A 189 -6.61 -7.18 3.73
C ALA A 189 -6.53 -5.69 4.05
N GLY A 190 -5.34 -5.15 4.30
CA GLY A 190 -5.14 -3.71 4.51
C GLY A 190 -5.54 -2.89 3.28
N LEU A 191 -5.12 -3.31 2.09
CA LEU A 191 -5.53 -2.67 0.82
C LEU A 191 -7.04 -2.72 0.62
N ALA A 192 -7.69 -3.85 0.92
CA ALA A 192 -9.13 -3.98 0.83
C ALA A 192 -9.84 -3.02 1.79
N MET A 193 -9.39 -2.93 3.05
CA MET A 193 -9.96 -2.00 4.02
C MET A 193 -9.81 -0.55 3.59
N VAL A 194 -8.62 -0.12 3.16
CA VAL A 194 -8.41 1.25 2.63
C VAL A 194 -9.33 1.53 1.45
N SER A 195 -9.44 0.59 0.51
CA SER A 195 -10.29 0.76 -0.66
C SER A 195 -11.77 0.86 -0.28
N LEU A 196 -12.21 0.09 0.72
CA LEU A 196 -13.57 0.15 1.25
C LEU A 196 -13.86 1.48 1.97
N PHE A 197 -12.93 1.97 2.80
CA PHE A 197 -13.05 3.28 3.45
C PHE A 197 -13.09 4.41 2.42
N ALA A 198 -12.26 4.35 1.38
CA ALA A 198 -12.28 5.30 0.29
C ALA A 198 -13.62 5.31 -0.46
N LEU A 199 -14.21 4.14 -0.72
CA LEU A 199 -15.53 4.03 -1.34
C LEU A 199 -16.64 4.57 -0.43
N TRP A 200 -16.57 4.25 0.87
CA TRP A 200 -17.53 4.73 1.85
C TRP A 200 -17.50 6.26 1.95
N GLU A 201 -16.31 6.84 2.10
CA GLU A 201 -16.11 8.28 2.11
C GLU A 201 -16.66 8.92 0.83
N ARG A 202 -16.35 8.35 -0.35
CA ARG A 202 -16.91 8.84 -1.61
C ARG A 202 -18.42 8.71 -1.68
N ALA A 203 -19.01 7.65 -1.14
CA ALA A 203 -20.45 7.49 -1.11
C ALA A 203 -21.14 8.56 -0.25
N VAL A 204 -20.51 8.95 0.86
CA VAL A 204 -21.06 9.92 1.82
C VAL A 204 -20.87 11.36 1.36
N PHE A 205 -19.71 11.72 0.77
CA PHE A 205 -19.39 13.12 0.45
C PHE A 205 -19.73 13.51 -1.01
N PRO A 206 -18.96 13.14 -2.05
CA PRO A 206 -19.29 13.51 -3.42
C PRO A 206 -20.42 12.68 -4.04
N GLY A 207 -20.62 11.44 -3.57
CA GLY A 207 -21.41 10.39 -4.22
C GLY A 207 -20.55 9.49 -5.13
N LEU A 208 -20.87 8.19 -5.18
CA LEU A 208 -20.06 7.18 -5.91
C LEU A 208 -19.87 7.50 -7.40
N MET A 209 -20.92 8.00 -8.05
CA MET A 209 -20.94 8.32 -9.49
C MET A 209 -20.61 9.78 -9.79
N ASN A 210 -20.36 10.59 -8.75
CA ASN A 210 -20.00 11.98 -8.94
C ASN A 210 -18.50 12.09 -9.26
N LEU A 211 -18.28 12.18 -10.55
CA LEU A 211 -17.00 12.25 -11.19
C LEU A 211 -16.62 13.70 -11.57
N SER A 212 -17.49 14.68 -11.30
CA SER A 212 -17.22 16.11 -11.59
C SER A 212 -16.72 16.89 -10.37
N SER A 213 -16.71 16.28 -9.19
CA SER A 213 -16.27 16.92 -7.95
C SER A 213 -14.76 16.81 -7.77
N ASP A 214 -14.11 17.90 -7.36
CA ASP A 214 -12.69 17.95 -6.99
C ASP A 214 -12.42 17.45 -5.55
N TYR A 215 -13.35 16.67 -4.98
CA TYR A 215 -13.22 16.13 -3.63
C TYR A 215 -12.10 15.09 -3.55
N ARG A 216 -10.99 15.46 -2.89
CA ARG A 216 -9.84 14.60 -2.61
C ARG A 216 -10.09 13.78 -1.35
N ILE A 217 -10.03 12.45 -1.48
CA ILE A 217 -10.27 11.54 -0.37
C ILE A 217 -9.14 11.52 0.66
N THR A 218 -9.47 11.27 1.93
CA THR A 218 -8.51 11.08 3.04
C THR A 218 -8.40 9.62 3.47
N ALA A 219 -9.48 8.85 3.30
CA ALA A 219 -9.67 7.49 3.79
C ALA A 219 -9.34 7.41 5.31
N PRO A 220 -8.85 6.29 5.89
CA PRO A 220 -8.58 6.24 7.33
C PRO A 220 -7.32 7.02 7.76
N PHE A 221 -6.66 7.76 6.86
CA PHE A 221 -5.38 8.43 7.15
C PHE A 221 -5.61 9.86 7.64
N SER A 222 -5.43 10.09 8.93
CA SER A 222 -5.57 11.40 9.56
C SER A 222 -4.65 12.44 8.93
N ALA A 223 -3.40 12.09 8.61
CA ALA A 223 -2.42 13.00 8.00
C ALA A 223 -2.85 13.61 6.65
N MET A 224 -3.88 13.06 6.01
CA MET A 224 -4.41 13.60 4.75
C MET A 224 -5.16 14.93 4.95
N HIS A 225 -5.65 15.25 6.16
CA HIS A 225 -6.35 16.52 6.42
C HIS A 225 -5.43 17.75 6.26
N THR A 226 -4.13 17.59 6.50
CA THR A 226 -3.11 18.64 6.26
C THR A 226 -2.56 18.60 4.83
N GLY A 227 -3.19 17.84 3.92
CA GLY A 227 -2.70 17.65 2.55
C GLY A 227 -1.54 16.67 2.41
N GLY A 228 -1.37 15.75 3.37
CA GLY A 228 -0.32 14.73 3.34
C GLY A 228 -0.41 13.76 2.14
N ALA A 229 0.54 12.84 2.07
CA ALA A 229 0.66 11.82 1.02
C ALA A 229 0.76 10.39 1.58
N ALA A 230 0.29 10.17 2.82
CA ALA A 230 0.36 8.87 3.48
C ALA A 230 -0.48 7.80 2.77
N LEU A 231 -1.72 8.16 2.39
CA LEU A 231 -2.60 7.30 1.58
C LEU A 231 -1.95 6.96 0.23
N ASP A 232 -1.39 7.96 -0.44
CA ASP A 232 -0.71 7.77 -1.73
C ASP A 232 0.47 6.78 -1.59
N GLY A 233 1.32 6.97 -0.57
CA GLY A 233 2.43 6.07 -0.28
C GLY A 233 1.97 4.65 0.01
N TYR A 234 0.91 4.48 0.81
CA TYR A 234 0.34 3.17 1.12
C TYR A 234 -0.20 2.46 -0.12
N LEU A 235 -0.98 3.15 -0.96
CA LEU A 235 -1.52 2.60 -2.20
C LEU A 235 -0.40 2.20 -3.17
N ALA A 236 0.62 3.04 -3.33
CA ALA A 236 1.77 2.75 -4.20
C ALA A 236 2.52 1.48 -3.79
N LEU A 237 2.68 1.25 -2.48
CA LEU A 237 3.39 0.09 -1.93
C LEU A 237 2.53 -1.19 -1.91
N SER A 238 1.21 -1.07 -1.74
CA SER A 238 0.30 -2.21 -1.56
C SER A 238 -0.31 -2.73 -2.87
N LEU A 239 -0.60 -1.87 -3.85
CA LEU A 239 -1.18 -2.25 -5.15
C LEU A 239 -0.41 -3.38 -5.89
N PRO A 240 0.94 -3.39 -5.92
CA PRO A 240 1.72 -4.48 -6.50
C PRO A 240 1.36 -5.87 -5.95
N PHE A 241 0.94 -5.97 -4.67
CA PHE A 241 0.56 -7.24 -4.06
C PHE A 241 -0.77 -7.77 -4.59
N ALA A 242 -1.73 -6.89 -4.92
CA ALA A 242 -2.96 -7.30 -5.61
C ALA A 242 -2.67 -7.83 -7.01
N GLY A 243 -1.77 -7.18 -7.75
CA GLY A 243 -1.29 -7.69 -9.05
C GLY A 243 -0.57 -9.04 -8.93
N LEU A 244 0.27 -9.21 -7.90
CA LEU A 244 0.92 -10.49 -7.62
C LEU A 244 -0.09 -11.59 -7.27
N TRP A 245 -1.15 -11.26 -6.52
CA TRP A 245 -2.21 -12.20 -6.18
C TRP A 245 -3.00 -12.64 -7.41
N LEU A 246 -3.35 -11.70 -8.28
CA LEU A 246 -3.98 -11.98 -9.57
C LEU A 246 -3.11 -12.89 -10.44
N ALA A 247 -1.82 -12.59 -10.55
CA ALA A 247 -0.87 -13.40 -11.33
C ALA A 247 -0.68 -14.83 -10.78
N ARG A 248 -0.97 -15.05 -9.50
CA ARG A 248 -0.87 -16.36 -8.83
C ARG A 248 -2.23 -17.01 -8.57
N ALA A 249 -3.32 -16.43 -9.05
CA ALA A 249 -4.66 -16.97 -8.85
C ALA A 249 -4.77 -18.39 -9.43
N ARG A 250 -5.22 -19.34 -8.61
CA ARG A 250 -5.40 -20.74 -9.02
C ARG A 250 -6.83 -21.08 -9.41
N SER A 251 -7.76 -20.18 -9.14
CA SER A 251 -9.18 -20.33 -9.49
C SER A 251 -9.73 -19.05 -10.10
N ARG A 252 -10.77 -19.20 -10.92
CA ARG A 252 -11.51 -18.07 -11.49
C ARG A 252 -12.05 -17.12 -10.42
N TRP A 253 -12.43 -17.65 -9.25
CA TRP A 253 -12.92 -16.86 -8.12
C TRP A 253 -11.82 -16.03 -7.47
N GLN A 254 -10.63 -16.60 -7.27
CA GLN A 254 -9.47 -15.85 -6.80
C GLN A 254 -9.08 -14.74 -7.79
N ALA A 255 -9.10 -15.04 -9.09
CA ALA A 255 -8.82 -14.04 -10.12
C ALA A 255 -9.87 -12.92 -10.13
N ALA A 256 -11.16 -13.26 -10.03
CA ALA A 256 -12.24 -12.28 -9.97
C ALA A 256 -12.13 -11.38 -8.72
N LEU A 257 -11.84 -11.96 -7.55
CA LEU A 257 -11.66 -11.20 -6.32
C LEU A 257 -10.42 -10.30 -6.36
N ALA A 258 -9.32 -10.78 -6.94
CA ALA A 258 -8.11 -9.98 -7.14
C ALA A 258 -8.34 -8.82 -8.12
N LEU A 259 -9.08 -9.07 -9.21
CA LEU A 259 -9.49 -8.02 -10.16
C LEU A 259 -10.40 -6.98 -9.52
N LEU A 260 -11.37 -7.43 -8.72
CA LEU A 260 -12.24 -6.53 -7.96
C LEU A 260 -11.41 -5.66 -7.02
N LEU A 261 -10.54 -6.25 -6.21
CA LEU A 261 -9.67 -5.51 -5.30
C LEU A 261 -8.77 -4.52 -6.04
N LEU A 262 -8.20 -4.92 -7.18
CA LEU A 262 -7.40 -4.03 -8.02
C LEU A 262 -8.22 -2.86 -8.54
N ALA A 263 -9.45 -3.11 -9.00
CA ALA A 263 -10.36 -2.06 -9.48
C ALA A 263 -10.72 -1.07 -8.35
N LEU A 264 -11.03 -1.56 -7.15
CA LEU A 264 -11.34 -0.70 -6.00
C LEU A 264 -10.12 0.11 -5.56
N ALA A 265 -8.94 -0.50 -5.52
CA ALA A 265 -7.70 0.18 -5.16
C ALA A 265 -7.28 1.24 -6.19
N LEU A 266 -7.45 0.95 -7.49
CA LEU A 266 -7.21 1.92 -8.57
C LEU A 266 -8.23 3.06 -8.51
N HIS A 267 -9.50 2.77 -8.19
CA HIS A 267 -10.50 3.80 -7.96
C HIS A 267 -10.10 4.72 -6.81
N ALA A 268 -9.66 4.16 -5.67
CA ALA A 268 -9.15 4.93 -4.55
C ALA A 268 -7.95 5.80 -4.97
N ALA A 269 -6.99 5.24 -5.71
CA ALA A 269 -5.84 5.97 -6.22
C ALA A 269 -6.22 7.14 -7.15
N CYS A 270 -7.18 6.94 -8.06
CA CYS A 270 -7.68 8.01 -8.92
C CYS A 270 -8.43 9.10 -8.14
N ALA A 271 -9.10 8.73 -7.05
CA ALA A 271 -9.83 9.65 -6.19
C ALA A 271 -8.91 10.47 -5.26
N THR A 272 -7.60 10.17 -5.19
CA THR A 272 -6.65 11.04 -4.46
C THR A 272 -6.14 12.21 -5.30
N PHE A 273 -6.41 12.23 -6.61
CA PHE A 273 -5.96 13.27 -7.57
C PHE A 273 -4.44 13.51 -7.56
N SER A 274 -3.66 12.54 -7.06
CA SER A 274 -2.23 12.71 -6.82
C SER A 274 -1.40 12.31 -8.04
N ARG A 275 -0.80 13.33 -8.70
CA ARG A 275 0.13 13.12 -9.82
C ARG A 275 1.32 12.25 -9.41
N GLY A 276 1.80 12.42 -8.18
CA GLY A 276 2.89 11.63 -7.61
C GLY A 276 2.52 10.15 -7.50
N LEU A 277 1.29 9.85 -7.05
CA LEU A 277 0.79 8.47 -6.99
C LEU A 277 0.74 7.83 -8.37
N TYR A 278 0.22 8.54 -9.38
CA TYR A 278 0.13 7.98 -10.74
C TYR A 278 1.52 7.64 -11.31
N ALA A 279 2.50 8.51 -11.09
CA ALA A 279 3.89 8.24 -11.48
C ALA A 279 4.46 7.04 -10.71
N ALA A 280 4.20 6.94 -9.41
CA ALA A 280 4.65 5.81 -8.58
C ALA A 280 4.04 4.48 -9.03
N LEU A 281 2.75 4.46 -9.40
CA LEU A 281 2.08 3.26 -9.92
C LEU A 281 2.65 2.82 -11.27
N ALA A 282 2.94 3.77 -12.17
CA ALA A 282 3.61 3.48 -13.43
C ALA A 282 5.01 2.89 -13.19
N ALA A 283 5.78 3.46 -12.27
CA ALA A 283 7.10 2.96 -11.89
C ALA A 283 7.03 1.56 -11.26
N ALA A 284 6.05 1.31 -10.38
CA ALA A 284 5.85 0.01 -9.74
C ALA A 284 5.49 -1.07 -10.78
N LEU A 285 4.64 -0.76 -11.75
CA LEU A 285 4.31 -1.66 -12.85
C LEU A 285 5.53 -1.96 -13.73
N ALA A 286 6.32 -0.94 -14.08
CA ALA A 286 7.55 -1.12 -14.83
C ALA A 286 8.54 -2.04 -14.08
N ALA A 287 8.73 -1.80 -12.78
CA ALA A 287 9.59 -2.63 -11.94
C ALA A 287 9.11 -4.09 -11.88
N LEU A 288 7.80 -4.33 -11.73
CA LEU A 288 7.22 -5.68 -11.76
C LEU A 288 7.46 -6.40 -13.09
N LEU A 289 7.29 -5.72 -14.23
CA LEU A 289 7.54 -6.28 -15.55
C LEU A 289 9.03 -6.61 -15.76
N LEU A 290 9.93 -5.73 -15.31
CA LEU A 290 11.38 -5.96 -15.31
C LEU A 290 11.78 -7.15 -14.42
N LEU A 291 11.19 -7.27 -13.24
CA LEU A 291 11.45 -8.41 -12.33
C LEU A 291 10.93 -9.72 -12.91
N ALA A 292 9.69 -9.75 -13.42
CA ALA A 292 9.08 -10.93 -14.02
C ALA A 292 9.92 -11.42 -15.22
N SER A 293 10.35 -10.49 -16.07
CA SER A 293 11.22 -10.83 -17.19
C SER A 293 12.57 -11.35 -16.74
N TRP A 294 13.26 -10.68 -15.82
CA TRP A 294 14.55 -11.14 -15.32
C TRP A 294 14.47 -12.55 -14.71
N GLN A 295 13.36 -12.89 -14.05
CA GLN A 295 13.10 -14.25 -13.58
C GLN A 295 12.98 -15.25 -14.73
N THR A 296 12.20 -14.96 -15.77
CA THR A 296 12.11 -15.83 -16.95
C THR A 296 13.46 -16.04 -17.65
N LEU A 297 14.32 -15.02 -17.68
CA LEU A 297 15.64 -15.10 -18.28
C LEU A 297 16.63 -15.94 -17.47
N ARG A 298 16.45 -16.03 -16.14
CA ARG A 298 17.30 -16.84 -15.26
C ARG A 298 16.95 -18.32 -15.28
N VAL A 299 15.68 -18.66 -15.52
CA VAL A 299 15.22 -20.05 -15.63
C VAL A 299 15.58 -20.69 -16.97
N ALA A 300 15.74 -19.89 -18.04
CA ALA A 300 16.15 -20.40 -19.35
C ALA A 300 17.66 -20.74 -19.43
N SER A 301 18.02 -21.91 -19.95
CA SER A 301 19.39 -22.37 -20.22
C SER A 301 19.71 -22.40 -21.73
N GLY A 302 20.98 -22.18 -22.12
CA GLY A 302 21.49 -22.38 -23.49
C GLY A 302 20.98 -21.40 -24.57
N ALA A 303 20.95 -21.83 -25.84
CA ALA A 303 20.46 -21.04 -26.99
C ALA A 303 18.97 -20.62 -26.84
N ALA A 304 18.18 -21.39 -26.09
CA ALA A 304 16.82 -21.03 -25.69
C ALA A 304 16.79 -19.77 -24.80
N ARG A 305 17.88 -19.43 -24.08
CA ARG A 305 18.02 -18.17 -23.34
C ARG A 305 18.09 -16.96 -24.27
N GLN A 306 18.71 -17.07 -25.44
CA GLN A 306 18.86 -15.95 -26.38
C GLN A 306 17.55 -15.71 -27.15
N GLN A 307 16.87 -16.77 -27.58
CA GLN A 307 15.53 -16.72 -28.16
C GLN A 307 14.48 -16.22 -27.15
N ALA A 308 14.49 -16.74 -25.92
CA ALA A 308 13.59 -16.31 -24.84
C ALA A 308 13.89 -14.87 -24.40
N ARG A 309 15.17 -14.43 -24.41
CA ARG A 309 15.55 -13.04 -24.18
C ARG A 309 14.93 -12.11 -25.22
N TRP A 310 15.06 -12.42 -26.49
CA TRP A 310 14.54 -11.59 -27.57
C TRP A 310 13.00 -11.52 -27.54
N LEU A 311 12.33 -12.65 -27.34
CA LEU A 311 10.86 -12.72 -27.25
C LEU A 311 10.33 -12.06 -25.97
N ALA A 312 11.01 -12.20 -24.83
CA ALA A 312 10.64 -11.55 -23.59
C ALA A 312 10.85 -10.03 -23.69
N VAL A 313 12.01 -9.56 -24.15
CA VAL A 313 12.30 -8.13 -24.34
C VAL A 313 11.34 -7.49 -25.33
N ARG A 314 11.07 -8.14 -26.47
CA ARG A 314 10.07 -7.67 -27.44
C ARG A 314 8.67 -7.63 -26.83
N GLY A 315 8.30 -8.66 -26.07
CA GLY A 315 7.01 -8.73 -25.37
C GLY A 315 6.86 -7.69 -24.24
N ILE A 316 7.95 -7.29 -23.60
CA ILE A 316 7.98 -6.25 -22.57
C ILE A 316 7.96 -4.87 -23.20
N MET A 317 8.80 -4.61 -24.21
CA MET A 317 8.75 -3.34 -24.93
C MET A 317 7.37 -3.12 -25.54
N LEU A 318 6.77 -4.14 -26.13
CA LEU A 318 5.41 -4.03 -26.65
C LEU A 318 4.39 -3.77 -25.53
N ARG A 319 4.49 -4.45 -24.39
CA ARG A 319 3.60 -4.23 -23.24
C ARG A 319 3.79 -2.86 -22.57
N LEU A 320 5.02 -2.38 -22.45
CA LEU A 320 5.36 -1.06 -21.92
C LEU A 320 4.95 0.04 -22.89
N LEU A 321 5.11 -0.16 -24.19
CA LEU A 321 4.66 0.75 -25.23
C LEU A 321 3.13 0.81 -25.29
N LEU A 322 2.44 -0.33 -25.20
CA LEU A 322 0.98 -0.39 -25.09
C LEU A 322 0.47 0.23 -23.78
N ALA A 323 1.14 -0.02 -22.66
CA ALA A 323 0.79 0.57 -21.37
C ALA A 323 1.06 2.08 -21.35
N GLY A 324 2.16 2.53 -21.94
CA GLY A 324 2.52 3.94 -22.09
C GLY A 324 1.60 4.68 -23.06
N LEU A 325 1.26 4.06 -24.18
CA LEU A 325 0.27 4.62 -25.12
C LEU A 325 -1.12 4.66 -24.47
N GLY A 326 -1.51 3.60 -23.77
CA GLY A 326 -2.76 3.54 -23.01
C GLY A 326 -2.82 4.61 -21.92
N SER A 327 -1.74 4.82 -21.16
CA SER A 327 -1.70 5.86 -20.14
C SER A 327 -1.74 7.26 -20.72
N VAL A 328 -1.03 7.54 -21.83
CA VAL A 328 -1.10 8.82 -22.55
C VAL A 328 -2.52 9.06 -23.06
N LEU A 329 -3.17 8.06 -23.65
CA LEU A 329 -4.55 8.15 -24.14
C LEU A 329 -5.54 8.39 -22.99
N LEU A 330 -5.37 7.72 -21.85
CA LEU A 330 -6.20 7.91 -20.67
C LEU A 330 -6.01 9.29 -20.04
N VAL A 331 -4.78 9.79 -19.97
CA VAL A 331 -4.47 11.15 -19.49
C VAL A 331 -5.03 12.20 -20.45
N TYR A 332 -4.93 11.98 -21.76
CA TYR A 332 -5.53 12.85 -22.77
C TYR A 332 -7.07 12.86 -22.69
N MET A 333 -7.68 11.68 -22.56
CA MET A 333 -9.12 11.57 -22.35
C MET A 333 -9.58 12.21 -21.05
N PHE A 334 -8.77 12.10 -19.99
CA PHE A 334 -9.00 12.82 -18.75
C PHE A 334 -8.90 14.34 -18.94
N SER A 335 -7.91 14.84 -19.68
CA SER A 335 -7.75 16.29 -19.90
C SER A 335 -8.86 16.89 -20.77
N VAL A 336 -9.44 16.10 -21.69
CA VAL A 336 -10.48 16.57 -22.63
C VAL A 336 -11.89 16.37 -22.08
N ALA A 337 -12.16 15.21 -21.45
CA ALA A 337 -13.50 14.76 -21.10
C ALA A 337 -13.66 14.44 -19.59
N GLY A 338 -12.66 14.79 -18.77
CA GLY A 338 -12.67 14.57 -17.34
C GLY A 338 -12.82 13.09 -16.97
N TYR A 339 -13.31 12.85 -15.76
CA TYR A 339 -13.48 11.51 -15.21
C TYR A 339 -14.52 10.64 -15.94
N ARG A 340 -15.52 11.24 -16.59
CA ARG A 340 -16.53 10.49 -17.36
C ARG A 340 -15.94 9.92 -18.66
N GLY A 341 -15.13 10.72 -19.37
CA GLY A 341 -14.35 10.25 -20.52
C GLY A 341 -13.32 9.22 -20.12
N LEU A 342 -12.66 9.41 -18.97
CA LEU A 342 -11.73 8.43 -18.42
C LEU A 342 -12.43 7.08 -18.14
N LEU A 343 -13.61 7.07 -17.52
CA LEU A 343 -14.37 5.84 -17.27
C LEU A 343 -14.73 5.10 -18.57
N ALA A 344 -15.23 5.82 -19.57
CA ALA A 344 -15.55 5.24 -20.88
C ALA A 344 -14.31 4.65 -21.56
N ALA A 345 -13.19 5.37 -21.51
CA ALA A 345 -11.91 4.90 -22.05
C ALA A 345 -11.39 3.65 -21.31
N VAL A 346 -11.50 3.60 -19.98
CA VAL A 346 -11.13 2.42 -19.18
C VAL A 346 -12.02 1.22 -19.50
N LEU A 347 -13.34 1.42 -19.65
CA LEU A 347 -14.28 0.35 -20.01
C LEU A 347 -13.98 -0.21 -21.42
N LEU A 348 -13.74 0.65 -22.40
CA LEU A 348 -13.37 0.25 -23.76
C LEU A 348 -12.02 -0.49 -23.77
N LEU A 349 -11.03 0.02 -23.02
CA LEU A 349 -9.73 -0.61 -22.91
C LEU A 349 -9.85 -1.99 -22.24
N ALA A 350 -10.62 -2.11 -21.14
CA ALA A 350 -10.87 -3.39 -20.48
C ALA A 350 -11.60 -4.38 -21.40
N ALA A 351 -12.64 -3.94 -22.13
CA ALA A 351 -13.33 -4.75 -23.12
C ALA A 351 -12.38 -5.22 -24.23
N SER A 352 -11.48 -4.34 -24.70
CA SER A 352 -10.46 -4.69 -25.71
C SER A 352 -9.49 -5.76 -25.21
N PHE A 353 -9.08 -5.71 -23.94
CA PHE A 353 -8.22 -6.73 -23.33
C PHE A 353 -8.95 -8.07 -23.15
N VAL A 354 -10.23 -8.04 -22.78
CA VAL A 354 -11.07 -9.25 -22.68
C VAL A 354 -11.27 -9.90 -24.05
N LEU A 355 -11.51 -9.10 -25.09
CA LEU A 355 -11.65 -9.58 -26.46
C LEU A 355 -10.32 -10.11 -27.02
N ALA A 356 -9.20 -9.44 -26.75
CA ALA A 356 -7.86 -9.86 -27.15
C ALA A 356 -7.42 -11.18 -26.48
N ALA A 357 -7.97 -11.52 -25.31
CA ALA A 357 -7.72 -12.77 -24.62
C ALA A 357 -8.55 -13.96 -25.16
N ARG A 358 -9.49 -13.72 -26.08
CA ARG A 358 -10.29 -14.78 -26.71
C ARG A 358 -9.79 -15.04 -28.14
N PRO A 359 -9.69 -16.30 -28.58
CA PRO A 359 -9.35 -16.63 -29.96
C PRO A 359 -10.54 -16.28 -30.86
N LEU A 360 -10.62 -15.02 -31.28
CA LEU A 360 -11.65 -14.56 -32.20
C LEU A 360 -11.23 -14.91 -33.64
N PRO A 361 -12.08 -15.62 -34.41
CA PRO A 361 -11.80 -15.86 -35.82
C PRO A 361 -11.75 -14.52 -36.57
N TRP A 362 -10.74 -14.32 -37.41
CA TRP A 362 -10.46 -13.05 -38.10
C TRP A 362 -11.66 -12.48 -38.89
N ARG A 363 -12.59 -13.35 -39.30
CA ARG A 363 -13.84 -13.00 -39.99
C ARG A 363 -14.80 -12.16 -39.15
N LEU A 364 -14.67 -12.18 -37.82
CA LEU A 364 -15.50 -11.39 -36.89
C LEU A 364 -14.85 -10.05 -36.50
N ALA A 365 -13.60 -9.79 -36.91
CA ALA A 365 -12.92 -8.53 -36.66
C ALA A 365 -13.72 -7.30 -37.15
N PRO A 366 -14.25 -7.25 -38.39
CA PRO A 366 -15.03 -6.09 -38.84
C PRO A 366 -16.32 -5.90 -38.01
N ALA A 367 -17.00 -6.99 -37.64
CA ALA A 367 -18.19 -6.92 -36.79
C ALA A 367 -17.88 -6.41 -35.37
N SER A 368 -16.71 -6.78 -34.81
CA SER A 368 -16.27 -6.32 -33.49
C SER A 368 -15.90 -4.83 -33.49
N VAL A 369 -15.27 -4.34 -34.56
CA VAL A 369 -14.98 -2.91 -34.74
C VAL A 369 -16.28 -2.12 -34.88
N LEU A 370 -17.24 -2.63 -35.65
CA LEU A 370 -18.54 -1.99 -35.84
C LEU A 370 -19.34 -1.95 -34.53
N CYS A 371 -19.34 -3.03 -33.74
CA CYS A 371 -19.94 -3.05 -32.41
C CYS A 371 -19.24 -2.08 -31.44
N ALA A 372 -17.91 -1.97 -31.48
CA ALA A 372 -17.16 -1.03 -30.66
C ALA A 372 -17.49 0.43 -31.02
N LEU A 373 -17.59 0.74 -32.31
CA LEU A 373 -17.99 2.06 -32.81
C LEU A 373 -19.45 2.39 -32.43
N CYS A 374 -20.37 1.44 -32.55
CA CYS A 374 -21.75 1.60 -32.10
C CYS A 374 -21.84 1.80 -30.59
N LEU A 375 -21.10 1.01 -29.80
CA LEU A 375 -21.04 1.15 -28.33
C LEU A 375 -20.45 2.51 -27.93
N GLN A 376 -19.40 2.95 -28.62
CA GLN A 376 -18.80 4.26 -28.42
C GLN A 376 -19.79 5.38 -28.76
N GLY A 377 -20.53 5.27 -29.87
CA GLY A 377 -21.60 6.20 -30.24
C GLY A 377 -22.74 6.23 -29.22
N LEU A 378 -23.11 5.08 -28.66
CA LEU A 378 -24.13 4.95 -27.63
C LEU A 378 -23.68 5.60 -26.31
N LEU A 379 -22.45 5.33 -25.87
CA LEU A 379 -21.84 5.98 -24.71
C LEU A 379 -21.68 7.49 -24.90
N ALA A 380 -21.34 7.93 -26.11
CA ALA A 380 -21.29 9.35 -26.49
C ALA A 380 -22.68 10.00 -26.53
N SER A 381 -23.74 9.26 -26.90
CA SER A 381 -25.11 9.78 -26.90
C SER A 381 -25.70 9.96 -25.50
N TRP A 382 -25.16 9.23 -24.51
CA TRP A 382 -25.48 9.41 -23.09
C TRP A 382 -24.72 10.58 -22.45
N TRP A 383 -23.96 11.32 -23.26
CA TRP A 383 -23.29 12.56 -22.86
C TRP A 383 -24.28 13.73 -22.90
N PRO A 384 -24.69 14.32 -21.76
CA PRO A 384 -25.37 15.60 -21.80
C PRO A 384 -24.38 16.64 -22.31
N LEU A 385 -24.68 17.26 -23.46
CA LEU A 385 -23.94 18.40 -23.98
C LEU A 385 -23.82 19.43 -22.85
N GLY A 386 -22.59 19.62 -22.36
CA GLY A 386 -22.30 20.65 -21.37
C GLY A 386 -22.79 22.00 -21.91
N LYS A 387 -23.44 22.77 -21.04
CA LYS A 387 -23.99 24.12 -21.29
C LYS A 387 -22.93 25.18 -21.66
N ALA A 388 -21.79 24.80 -22.25
CA ALA A 388 -20.73 25.72 -22.64
C ALA A 388 -21.01 26.44 -23.97
N SER A 389 -22.01 26.02 -24.76
CA SER A 389 -22.32 26.64 -26.07
C SER A 389 -23.50 27.62 -26.07
N ARG A 390 -24.19 27.86 -24.94
CA ARG A 390 -25.28 28.86 -24.88
C ARG A 390 -24.85 30.26 -24.41
N GLN A 391 -23.59 30.48 -24.06
CA GLN A 391 -23.08 31.81 -23.68
C GLN A 391 -22.44 32.59 -24.85
N ALA A 392 -22.40 32.04 -26.07
CA ALA A 392 -21.90 32.73 -27.26
C ALA A 392 -23.03 33.26 -28.18
N ALA A 393 -24.29 33.18 -27.74
CA ALA A 393 -25.44 33.73 -28.46
C ALA A 393 -26.46 34.28 -27.46
N CYS A 394 -26.07 35.36 -26.76
CA CYS A 394 -26.97 36.36 -26.22
C CYS A 394 -26.19 37.65 -26.01
#